data_AF-A0A5C2S7E7-F1
#
_entry.id   AF-A0A5C2S7E7-F1
#
_cell.length_a   1.000
_cell.length_b   1.000
_cell.length_c   1.000
_cell.angle_alpha   90.00
_cell.angle_beta   90.00
_cell.angle_gamma   90.00
#
_symmetry.space_group_name_H-M   'P 1'
#
loop_
_entity.id
_entity.type
_entity.pdbx_description
1 polymer ?
#
loop_
_entity_poly.entity_id
_entity_poly.type
_entity_poly.pdbx_seq_one_letter_code
_entity_poly.pdbx_strand_id
1 'polypeptide(L)'
;MSNTQALLASARSAYRSALRASASTFSGDPVVRNAFRFKIRNEVLPYGPNVDPKLLEEKVTLVRDIADVLRKNIVQARKVEEAAGPEAKERWELNITEHTELGSNETIKEAKTMSSRSARKQVLSIMTSDEQSPESGPSVPRFYSQLKKAHKDRVVPELKEEDLEESFVRGSGPGGQSVNKTENNVQLLHKPTGIRVACQETRSLKQNRKLARRILLDKLDALYNPGLSKQEMQKAKQIERERRRRKKAKKRLRNKQKGASEAEDDIEEDE
;
A
#
# COMPACT_ATOMS: atom_id res chain seq x y z
N MET A 1 7.71 -0.67 59.21
CA MET A 1 7.41 -1.95 58.52
C MET A 1 8.50 -2.17 57.48
N SER A 2 9.43 -3.09 57.69
CA SER A 2 10.46 -3.38 56.67
C SER A 2 9.83 -4.11 55.48
N ASN A 3 10.17 -3.72 54.26
CA ASN A 3 9.71 -4.41 53.06
C ASN A 3 10.15 -5.88 53.06
N THR A 4 9.24 -6.78 52.71
CA THR A 4 9.54 -8.22 52.67
C THR A 4 10.53 -8.53 51.56
N GLN A 5 11.43 -9.49 51.78
CA GLN A 5 12.45 -9.89 50.81
C GLN A 5 11.84 -10.34 49.47
N ALA A 6 10.67 -10.98 49.51
CA ALA A 6 9.93 -11.43 48.33
C ALA A 6 9.47 -10.24 47.46
N LEU A 7 8.97 -9.18 48.09
CA LEU A 7 8.50 -7.97 47.41
C LEU A 7 9.65 -7.23 46.71
N LEU A 8 10.81 -7.13 47.38
CA LEU A 8 12.02 -6.57 46.78
C LEU A 8 12.54 -7.43 45.61
N ALA A 9 12.46 -8.76 45.72
CA ALA A 9 12.81 -9.67 44.63
C ALA A 9 11.85 -9.52 43.44
N SER A 10 10.55 -9.40 43.71
CA SER A 10 9.50 -9.12 42.73
C SER A 10 9.76 -7.82 41.97
N ALA A 11 10.12 -6.75 42.69
CA ALA A 11 10.49 -5.46 42.10
C ALA A 11 11.73 -5.54 41.20
N ARG A 12 12.79 -6.23 41.65
CA ARG A 12 14.00 -6.47 40.83
C ARG A 12 13.68 -7.27 39.56
N SER A 13 12.80 -8.26 39.66
CA SER A 13 12.37 -9.07 38.52
C SER A 13 11.59 -8.23 37.50
N ALA A 14 10.60 -7.44 37.97
CA ALA A 14 9.83 -6.54 37.14
C ALA A 14 10.72 -5.51 36.42
N TYR A 15 11.67 -4.91 37.14
CA TYR A 15 12.66 -4.00 36.57
C TYR A 15 13.49 -4.64 35.45
N ARG A 16 14.02 -5.84 35.70
CA ARG A 16 14.78 -6.60 34.69
C ARG A 16 13.91 -6.99 33.49
N SER A 17 12.62 -7.24 33.70
CA SER A 17 11.65 -7.54 32.64
C SER A 17 11.45 -6.32 31.73
N ALA A 18 11.21 -5.14 32.31
CA ALA A 18 11.05 -3.88 31.58
C ALA A 18 12.33 -3.47 30.83
N LEU A 19 13.50 -3.64 31.44
CA LEU A 19 14.78 -3.38 30.75
C LEU A 19 15.00 -4.29 29.56
N ARG A 20 14.67 -5.59 29.67
CA ARG A 20 14.74 -6.54 28.54
C ARG A 20 13.75 -6.17 27.44
N ALA A 21 12.51 -5.83 27.80
CA ALA A 21 11.49 -5.39 26.85
C ALA A 21 11.92 -4.12 26.09
N SER A 22 12.45 -3.12 26.80
CA SER A 22 12.96 -1.88 26.19
C SER A 22 14.15 -2.10 25.26
N ALA A 23 15.00 -3.10 25.55
CA ALA A 23 16.17 -3.39 24.74
C ALA A 23 15.80 -4.06 23.41
N SER A 24 14.77 -4.90 23.42
CA SER A 24 14.23 -5.54 22.22
C SER A 24 13.43 -4.54 21.36
N THR A 25 12.53 -3.78 21.99
CA THR A 25 11.65 -2.83 21.28
C THR A 25 12.38 -1.65 20.68
N PHE A 26 13.29 -1.01 21.42
CA PHE A 26 14.06 0.16 20.96
C PHE A 26 15.41 -0.24 20.36
N SER A 27 15.44 -1.35 19.62
CA SER A 27 16.65 -1.83 18.97
C SER A 27 16.99 -0.94 17.77
N GLY A 28 18.06 -0.14 17.91
CA GLY A 28 18.49 0.82 16.89
C GLY A 28 18.29 2.29 17.29
N ASP A 29 17.53 2.57 18.35
CA ASP A 29 17.38 3.92 18.91
C ASP A 29 17.93 4.00 20.35
N PRO A 30 19.23 4.30 20.53
CA PRO A 30 19.83 4.38 21.84
C PRO A 30 19.31 5.56 22.67
N VAL A 31 18.81 6.63 22.03
CA VAL A 31 18.35 7.84 22.72
C VAL A 31 17.04 7.54 23.45
N VAL A 32 16.06 6.99 22.73
CA VAL A 32 14.76 6.61 23.31
C VAL A 32 14.95 5.53 24.37
N ARG A 33 15.82 4.54 24.11
CA ARG A 33 16.12 3.49 25.08
C ARG A 33 16.72 4.04 26.37
N ASN A 34 17.67 4.97 26.28
CA ASN A 34 18.31 5.55 27.45
C ASN A 34 17.36 6.48 28.22
N ALA A 35 16.54 7.27 27.53
CA ALA A 35 15.50 8.10 28.14
C ALA A 35 14.47 7.25 28.90
N PHE A 36 14.02 6.14 28.31
CA PHE A 36 13.12 5.19 28.96
C PHE A 36 13.74 4.60 30.24
N ARG A 37 15.02 4.18 30.17
CA ARG A 37 15.74 3.64 31.32
C ARG A 37 15.87 4.65 32.45
N PHE A 38 16.17 5.90 32.11
CA PHE A 38 16.23 7.00 33.07
C PHE A 38 14.88 7.21 33.75
N LYS A 39 13.79 7.21 32.97
CA LYS A 39 12.42 7.36 33.48
C LYS A 39 11.99 6.24 34.42
N ILE A 40 12.22 4.98 34.05
CA ILE A 40 11.89 3.82 34.90
C ILE A 40 12.68 3.87 36.21
N ARG A 41 13.97 4.24 36.14
CA ARG A 41 14.85 4.31 37.32
C ARG A 41 14.41 5.42 38.29
N ASN A 42 14.01 6.58 37.79
CA ASN A 42 13.80 7.76 38.62
C ASN A 42 12.34 7.95 39.06
N GLU A 43 11.38 7.62 38.19
CA GLU A 43 9.96 7.93 38.43
C GLU A 43 9.17 6.70 38.87
N VAL A 44 9.47 5.53 38.30
CA VAL A 44 8.57 4.37 38.40
C VAL A 44 8.93 3.43 39.54
N LEU A 45 10.21 3.19 39.83
CA LEU A 45 10.62 2.37 40.97
C LEU A 45 11.25 3.24 42.07
N PRO A 46 10.62 3.37 43.24
CA PRO A 46 11.22 4.07 44.34
C PRO A 46 12.37 3.23 44.90
N TYR A 47 13.57 3.79 44.90
CA TYR A 47 14.71 3.20 45.60
C TYR A 47 14.78 3.85 46.99
N GLY A 48 14.45 3.10 48.03
CA GLY A 48 14.53 3.60 49.39
C GLY A 48 14.09 2.57 50.44
N PRO A 49 14.66 2.61 51.66
CA PRO A 49 14.32 1.66 52.73
C PRO A 49 12.93 1.88 53.34
N ASN A 50 12.32 3.05 53.15
CA ASN A 50 11.06 3.48 53.77
C ASN A 50 9.96 3.75 52.73
N VAL A 51 9.65 2.76 51.89
CA VAL A 51 8.53 2.85 50.94
C VAL A 51 7.38 2.00 51.47
N ASP A 52 6.16 2.53 51.45
CA ASP A 52 4.97 1.79 51.84
C ASP A 52 4.80 0.52 50.97
N PRO A 53 4.51 -0.64 51.58
CA PRO A 53 4.51 -1.91 50.87
C PRO A 53 3.45 -1.98 49.77
N LYS A 54 2.24 -1.46 50.01
CA LYS A 54 1.14 -1.44 49.03
C LYS A 54 1.47 -0.63 47.78
N LEU A 55 2.02 0.57 47.97
CA LEU A 55 2.44 1.43 46.87
C LEU A 55 3.55 0.78 46.04
N LEU A 56 4.43 0.01 46.70
CA LEU A 56 5.47 -0.73 46.00
C LEU A 56 4.88 -1.89 45.17
N GLU A 57 3.86 -2.61 45.67
CA GLU A 57 3.15 -3.64 44.88
C GLU A 57 2.51 -3.06 43.62
N GLU A 58 1.77 -1.96 43.76
CA GLU A 58 1.10 -1.26 42.64
C GLU A 58 2.11 -0.79 41.57
N LYS A 59 3.26 -0.30 42.00
CA LYS A 59 4.32 0.09 41.05
C LYS A 59 4.96 -1.11 40.38
N VAL A 60 5.10 -2.23 41.09
CA VAL A 60 5.63 -3.48 40.51
C VAL A 60 4.68 -4.06 39.47
N THR A 61 3.37 -4.02 39.69
CA THR A 61 2.37 -4.41 38.67
C THR A 61 2.43 -3.48 37.48
N LEU A 62 2.47 -2.17 37.70
CA LEU A 62 2.61 -1.19 36.62
C LEU A 62 3.84 -1.43 35.75
N VAL A 63 5.00 -1.73 36.35
CA VAL A 63 6.24 -2.03 35.58
C VAL A 63 6.11 -3.30 34.75
N ARG A 64 5.38 -4.31 35.24
CA ARG A 64 5.09 -5.52 34.46
C ARG A 64 4.19 -5.20 33.27
N ASP A 65 3.14 -4.42 33.49
CA ASP A 65 2.21 -4.02 32.45
C ASP A 65 2.92 -3.20 31.36
N ILE A 66 3.80 -2.27 31.76
CA ILE A 66 4.65 -1.52 30.82
C ILE A 66 5.53 -2.48 30.00
N ALA A 67 6.12 -3.49 30.64
CA ALA A 67 6.96 -4.47 29.94
C ALA A 67 6.16 -5.30 28.93
N ASP A 68 4.91 -5.65 29.25
CA ASP A 68 4.05 -6.42 28.37
C ASP A 68 3.53 -5.58 27.20
N VAL A 69 3.13 -4.33 27.44
CA VAL A 69 2.76 -3.37 26.38
C VAL A 69 3.92 -3.15 25.41
N LEU A 70 5.14 -2.99 25.92
CA LEU A 70 6.33 -2.87 25.08
C LEU A 70 6.49 -4.10 24.17
N ARG A 71 6.41 -5.31 24.71
CA ARG A 71 6.61 -6.54 23.91
C ARG A 71 5.50 -6.80 22.90
N LYS A 72 4.26 -6.54 23.28
CA LYS A 72 3.07 -6.96 22.52
C LYS A 72 2.58 -5.91 21.55
N ASN A 73 2.63 -4.63 21.93
CA ASN A 73 1.86 -3.59 21.25
C ASN A 73 2.73 -2.60 20.47
N ILE A 74 4.02 -2.49 20.80
CA ILE A 74 4.91 -1.47 20.22
C ILE A 74 5.78 -2.11 19.13
N VAL A 75 5.64 -1.60 17.91
CA VAL A 75 6.45 -1.98 16.73
C VAL A 75 7.21 -0.75 16.25
N GLN A 76 8.52 -0.90 16.04
CA GLN A 76 9.35 0.16 15.45
C GLN A 76 9.48 -0.03 13.94
N ALA A 77 9.47 1.09 13.22
CA ALA A 77 9.73 1.14 11.79
C ALA A 77 11.07 1.84 11.52
N ARG A 78 11.90 1.24 10.66
CA ARG A 78 13.11 1.86 10.12
C ARG A 78 12.90 2.21 8.66
N LYS A 79 13.16 3.46 8.28
CA LYS A 79 13.12 3.89 6.88
C LYS A 79 14.28 3.22 6.13
N VAL A 80 13.97 2.49 5.06
CA VAL A 80 14.97 1.91 4.16
C VAL A 80 15.24 2.94 3.07
N GLU A 81 16.42 3.56 3.13
CA GLU A 81 16.85 4.50 2.10
C GLU A 81 17.24 3.73 0.83
N GLU A 82 16.31 3.58 -0.12
CA GLU A 82 16.65 3.18 -1.49
C GLU A 82 17.15 4.40 -2.27
N ALA A 83 18.16 4.16 -3.13
CA ALA A 83 18.83 5.18 -3.93
C ALA A 83 17.86 6.02 -4.76
N ALA A 84 18.10 7.34 -4.73
CA ALA A 84 17.33 8.38 -5.38
C ALA A 84 17.06 8.10 -6.87
N GLY A 85 15.85 7.63 -7.15
CA GLY A 85 15.23 7.61 -8.48
C GLY A 85 13.91 8.38 -8.46
N PRO A 86 13.46 8.93 -9.59
CA PRO A 86 12.31 9.85 -9.66
C PRO A 86 10.94 9.23 -9.28
N GLU A 87 10.87 7.93 -8.99
CA GLU A 87 9.68 7.24 -8.45
C GLU A 87 10.00 6.43 -7.17
N ALA A 88 10.88 6.93 -6.30
CA ALA A 88 11.23 6.26 -5.05
C ALA A 88 10.03 6.26 -4.07
N LYS A 89 9.33 5.13 -3.99
CA LYS A 89 8.33 4.88 -2.95
C LYS A 89 9.04 4.66 -1.62
N GLU A 90 8.62 5.35 -0.58
CA GLU A 90 9.17 5.16 0.76
C GLU A 90 8.94 3.72 1.24
N ARG A 91 10.02 3.00 1.51
CA ARG A 91 9.97 1.66 2.10
C ARG A 91 10.37 1.73 3.56
N TRP A 92 9.59 1.05 4.39
CA TRP A 92 9.81 0.96 5.83
C TRP A 92 9.93 -0.51 6.21
N GLU A 93 10.97 -0.84 6.97
CA GLU A 93 11.15 -2.15 7.58
C GLU A 93 10.57 -2.12 9.00
N LEU A 94 9.72 -3.08 9.33
CA LEU A 94 9.07 -3.18 10.64
C LEU A 94 9.75 -4.26 11.48
N ASN A 95 10.15 -3.91 12.70
CA ASN A 95 10.72 -4.85 13.67
C ASN A 95 9.61 -5.54 14.45
N ILE A 96 9.12 -6.67 13.94
CA ILE A 96 8.11 -7.52 14.59
C ILE A 96 8.80 -8.63 15.39
N THR A 97 8.43 -8.80 16.65
CA THR A 97 8.91 -9.87 17.54
C THR A 97 7.88 -11.00 17.65
N GLU A 98 8.29 -12.17 18.15
CA GLU A 98 7.41 -13.35 18.34
C GLU A 98 6.20 -13.07 19.25
N HIS A 99 6.35 -12.15 20.19
CA HIS A 99 5.33 -11.82 21.18
C HIS A 99 4.43 -10.66 20.76
N THR A 100 4.64 -10.10 19.57
CA THR A 100 3.85 -8.97 19.09
C THR A 100 2.44 -9.45 18.75
N GLU A 101 1.43 -8.86 19.39
CA GLU A 101 0.04 -9.21 19.12
C GLU A 101 -0.37 -8.65 17.76
N LEU A 102 -0.41 -9.53 16.77
CA LEU A 102 -1.02 -9.25 15.46
C LEU A 102 -2.53 -9.23 15.69
N GLY A 103 -3.10 -8.05 15.91
CA GLY A 103 -4.52 -7.89 16.27
C GLY A 103 -5.45 -8.77 15.44
N SER A 104 -6.43 -9.41 16.10
CA SER A 104 -7.46 -10.17 15.40
C SER A 104 -8.35 -9.20 14.61
N ASN A 105 -8.45 -9.41 13.30
CA ASN A 105 -9.29 -8.60 12.40
C ASN A 105 -10.80 -8.72 12.69
N GLU A 106 -11.21 -9.34 13.79
CA GLU A 106 -12.61 -9.60 14.15
C GLU A 106 -13.27 -8.35 14.72
N THR A 107 -12.59 -7.60 15.58
CA THR A 107 -13.12 -6.35 16.16
C THR A 107 -13.36 -5.25 15.11
N ILE A 108 -12.57 -5.25 14.03
CA ILE A 108 -12.76 -4.36 12.87
C ILE A 108 -13.99 -4.77 12.04
N LYS A 109 -14.32 -6.07 12.00
CA LYS A 109 -15.52 -6.58 11.32
C LYS A 109 -16.79 -6.33 12.13
N GLU A 110 -16.68 -6.31 13.46
CA GLU A 110 -17.79 -6.05 14.38
C GLU A 110 -18.13 -4.57 14.57
N ALA A 111 -17.29 -3.65 14.07
CA ALA A 111 -17.61 -2.24 14.04
C ALA A 111 -19.00 -2.02 13.42
N LYS A 112 -19.96 -1.59 14.25
CA LYS A 112 -21.37 -1.40 13.88
C LYS A 112 -21.45 -0.66 12.56
N THR A 113 -21.83 -1.37 11.49
CA THR A 113 -22.17 -0.70 10.24
C THR A 113 -23.40 0.16 10.52
N MET A 114 -23.22 1.49 10.50
CA MET A 114 -24.32 2.43 10.70
C MET A 114 -25.48 2.05 9.78
N SER A 115 -26.62 1.74 10.40
CA SER A 115 -27.69 0.90 9.83
C SER A 115 -28.55 1.60 8.77
N SER A 116 -28.38 2.90 8.52
CA SER A 116 -29.21 3.60 7.53
C SER A 116 -28.38 4.29 6.45
N ARG A 117 -28.86 4.15 5.21
CA ARG A 117 -28.35 4.83 4.01
C ARG A 117 -28.42 6.36 4.16
N SER A 118 -29.33 6.86 5.01
CA SER A 118 -29.52 8.28 5.32
C SER A 118 -28.40 8.84 6.21
N ALA A 119 -27.99 8.10 7.26
CA ALA A 119 -26.90 8.52 8.15
C ALA A 119 -25.56 8.63 7.39
N ARG A 120 -25.29 7.73 6.44
CA ARG A 120 -24.11 7.84 5.57
C ARG A 120 -24.11 9.08 4.68
N LYS A 121 -25.28 9.54 4.22
CA LYS A 121 -25.40 10.73 3.36
C LYS A 121 -25.18 12.02 4.15
N GLN A 122 -25.65 12.08 5.39
CA GLN A 122 -25.45 13.22 6.28
C GLN A 122 -24.00 13.34 6.78
N VAL A 123 -23.35 12.23 7.12
CA VAL A 123 -21.94 12.25 7.54
C VAL A 123 -21.03 12.65 6.36
N LEU A 124 -21.33 12.17 5.14
CA LEU A 124 -20.57 12.57 3.95
C LEU A 124 -20.71 14.05 3.63
N SER A 125 -21.90 14.65 3.84
CA SER A 125 -22.09 16.10 3.64
C SER A 125 -21.42 16.96 4.72
N ILE A 126 -21.25 16.42 5.93
CA ILE A 126 -20.59 17.12 7.06
C ILE A 126 -19.06 17.04 6.93
N MET A 127 -18.51 15.96 6.36
CA MET A 127 -17.06 15.85 6.10
C MET A 127 -16.59 16.66 4.88
N THR A 128 -17.49 17.18 4.05
CA THR A 128 -17.15 17.99 2.86
C THR A 128 -17.10 19.50 3.13
N SER A 129 -17.40 19.94 4.36
CA SER A 129 -17.43 21.37 4.71
C SER A 129 -16.14 21.89 5.35
N ASP A 130 -15.14 21.05 5.58
CA ASP A 130 -13.85 21.47 6.15
C ASP A 130 -12.67 21.02 5.27
N GLU A 131 -11.74 21.95 5.07
CA GLU A 131 -10.49 21.89 4.29
C GLU A 131 -10.58 21.87 2.75
N GLN A 132 -10.43 23.07 2.19
CA GLN A 132 -9.78 23.29 0.89
C GLN A 132 -8.37 22.71 0.92
N SER A 133 -8.26 21.43 0.55
CA SER A 133 -7.01 20.81 0.13
C SER A 133 -6.54 21.47 -1.19
N PRO A 134 -5.25 21.74 -1.39
CA PRO A 134 -4.78 22.40 -2.60
C PRO A 134 -4.91 21.42 -3.78
N GLU A 135 -5.74 21.78 -4.75
CA GLU A 135 -5.78 21.29 -6.15
C GLU A 135 -5.38 19.81 -6.31
N SER A 136 -6.18 18.90 -5.73
CA SER A 136 -6.08 17.49 -6.12
C SER A 136 -6.58 17.38 -7.57
N GLY A 137 -5.67 17.08 -8.49
CA GLY A 137 -6.02 16.75 -9.88
C GLY A 137 -7.14 15.69 -9.96
N PRO A 138 -7.77 15.49 -11.14
CA PRO A 138 -8.95 14.65 -11.29
C PRO A 138 -8.75 13.28 -10.62
N SER A 139 -9.46 13.04 -9.50
CA SER A 139 -9.35 11.80 -8.74
C SER A 139 -9.85 10.63 -9.58
N VAL A 140 -8.92 9.82 -10.08
CA VAL A 140 -9.20 8.64 -10.89
C VAL A 140 -9.98 7.61 -10.08
N PRO A 141 -11.18 7.18 -10.53
CA PRO A 141 -12.01 6.26 -9.76
C PRO A 141 -11.36 4.87 -9.57
N ARG A 142 -11.39 4.35 -8.33
CA ARG A 142 -10.81 3.04 -7.98
C ARG A 142 -11.58 1.83 -8.53
N PHE A 143 -12.89 1.96 -8.77
CA PHE A 143 -13.73 0.85 -9.24
C PHE A 143 -13.91 0.89 -10.75
N TYR A 144 -13.79 -0.27 -11.40
CA TYR A 144 -13.95 -0.40 -12.86
C TYR A 144 -15.28 0.15 -13.39
N SER A 145 -16.39 0.01 -12.63
CA SER A 145 -17.69 0.55 -13.02
C SER A 145 -17.70 2.08 -13.08
N GLN A 146 -17.05 2.74 -12.12
CA GLN A 146 -16.93 4.19 -12.05
C GLN A 146 -15.94 4.70 -13.10
N LEU A 147 -14.81 4.01 -13.27
CA LEU A 147 -13.81 4.31 -14.30
C LEU A 147 -14.41 4.20 -15.71
N LYS A 148 -15.25 3.18 -15.96
CA LYS A 148 -15.98 3.03 -17.23
C LYS A 148 -16.94 4.20 -17.48
N LYS A 149 -17.62 4.70 -16.44
CA LYS A 149 -18.51 5.86 -16.55
C LYS A 149 -17.71 7.12 -16.88
N ALA A 150 -16.66 7.40 -16.10
CA ALA A 150 -15.80 8.56 -16.29
C ALA A 150 -15.06 8.55 -17.65
N HIS A 151 -14.61 7.38 -18.13
CA HIS A 151 -14.00 7.26 -19.46
C HIS A 151 -14.97 7.65 -20.59
N LYS A 152 -16.29 7.59 -20.38
CA LYS A 152 -17.26 8.02 -21.39
C LYS A 152 -17.19 9.53 -21.64
N ASP A 153 -16.84 10.29 -20.61
CA ASP A 153 -16.84 11.76 -20.61
C ASP A 153 -15.45 12.34 -20.96
N ARG A 154 -14.52 11.49 -21.43
CA ARG A 154 -13.14 11.90 -21.75
C ARG A 154 -13.06 12.79 -22.99
N VAL A 155 -12.09 13.69 -23.01
CA VAL A 155 -11.82 14.58 -24.14
C VAL A 155 -10.88 13.86 -25.11
N VAL A 156 -11.32 13.57 -26.34
CA VAL A 156 -10.45 12.95 -27.34
C VAL A 156 -9.64 14.05 -28.03
N PRO A 157 -8.29 14.07 -27.94
CA PRO A 157 -7.48 15.08 -28.61
C PRO A 157 -7.55 14.91 -30.13
N GLU A 158 -7.75 15.99 -30.88
CA GLU A 158 -7.64 15.99 -32.33
C GLU A 158 -6.21 16.32 -32.76
N LEU A 159 -5.66 15.53 -33.69
CA LEU A 159 -4.32 15.74 -34.23
C LEU A 159 -4.43 16.53 -35.54
N LYS A 160 -4.00 17.80 -35.51
CA LYS A 160 -3.83 18.61 -36.73
C LYS A 160 -2.48 18.31 -37.36
N GLU A 161 -2.42 18.23 -38.69
CA GLU A 161 -1.16 17.91 -39.38
C GLU A 161 -0.12 19.05 -39.29
N GLU A 162 -0.57 20.30 -39.07
CA GLU A 162 0.28 21.50 -38.96
C GLU A 162 1.15 21.51 -37.69
N ASP A 163 0.66 20.87 -36.63
CA ASP A 163 1.32 20.78 -35.32
C ASP A 163 2.34 19.63 -35.24
N LEU A 164 2.50 18.88 -36.33
CA LEU A 164 3.38 17.71 -36.41
C LEU A 164 4.65 18.01 -37.20
N GLU A 165 5.79 17.69 -36.60
CA GLU A 165 7.04 17.54 -37.32
C GLU A 165 7.29 16.06 -37.58
N GLU A 166 7.37 15.69 -38.85
CA GLU A 166 7.67 14.33 -39.27
C GLU A 166 9.12 14.26 -39.79
N SER A 167 9.90 13.32 -39.26
CA SER A 167 11.23 12.99 -39.77
C SER A 167 11.40 11.50 -40.01
N PHE A 168 12.15 11.16 -41.05
CA PHE A 168 12.42 9.79 -41.46
C PHE A 168 13.89 9.48 -41.23
N VAL A 169 14.15 8.42 -40.48
CA VAL A 169 15.50 8.02 -40.08
C VAL A 169 15.73 6.56 -40.49
N ARG A 170 16.99 6.18 -40.66
CA ARG A 170 17.35 4.76 -40.83
C ARG A 170 17.09 4.01 -39.53
N GLY A 171 16.61 2.78 -39.65
CA GLY A 171 16.37 1.95 -38.48
C GLY A 171 17.68 1.62 -37.77
N SER A 172 17.62 1.48 -36.46
CA SER A 172 18.76 1.06 -35.63
C SER A 172 18.50 -0.34 -35.05
N GLY A 173 19.54 -1.15 -34.93
CA GLY A 173 19.50 -2.49 -34.33
C GLY A 173 20.04 -3.61 -35.22
N PRO A 174 20.08 -4.87 -34.71
CA PRO A 174 20.48 -6.07 -35.46
C PRO A 174 19.40 -6.44 -36.49
N GLY A 175 19.24 -5.60 -37.50
CA GLY A 175 18.28 -5.77 -38.58
C GLY A 175 18.91 -6.35 -39.85
N GLY A 176 18.06 -6.83 -40.76
CA GLY A 176 18.48 -7.25 -42.09
C GLY A 176 18.85 -6.07 -43.02
N GLN A 177 19.24 -6.40 -44.25
CA GLN A 177 19.67 -5.43 -45.27
C GLN A 177 18.66 -4.28 -45.50
N SER A 178 17.36 -4.56 -45.38
CA SER A 178 16.30 -3.56 -45.52
C SER A 178 16.37 -2.47 -44.43
N VAL A 179 16.67 -2.82 -43.18
CA VAL A 179 16.68 -1.87 -42.05
C VAL A 179 17.81 -0.84 -42.20
N ASN A 180 18.97 -1.27 -42.68
CA ASN A 180 20.15 -0.41 -42.82
C ASN A 180 20.09 0.49 -44.05
N LYS A 181 19.39 0.08 -45.11
CA LYS A 181 19.32 0.82 -46.38
C LYS A 181 18.12 1.76 -46.48
N THR A 182 17.01 1.45 -45.82
CA THR A 182 15.76 2.20 -45.98
C THR A 182 15.46 3.08 -44.78
N GLU A 183 15.03 4.32 -45.04
CA GLU A 183 14.64 5.31 -44.03
C GLU A 183 13.18 5.10 -43.60
N ASN A 184 12.90 3.90 -43.11
CA ASN A 184 11.56 3.47 -42.75
C ASN A 184 11.18 3.76 -41.28
N ASN A 185 12.11 4.24 -40.45
CA ASN A 185 11.82 4.62 -39.07
C ASN A 185 11.21 6.03 -39.07
N VAL A 186 9.95 6.11 -38.63
CA VAL A 186 9.20 7.37 -38.59
C VAL A 186 9.31 7.95 -37.19
N GLN A 187 9.84 9.17 -37.09
CA GLN A 187 9.84 9.96 -35.87
C GLN A 187 8.83 11.11 -36.02
N LEU A 188 7.90 11.19 -35.08
CA LEU A 188 6.92 12.27 -34.99
C LEU A 188 7.16 13.09 -33.73
N LEU A 189 7.16 14.40 -33.87
CA LEU A 189 7.16 15.34 -32.77
C LEU A 189 5.90 16.20 -32.84
N HIS A 190 5.16 16.25 -31.74
CA HIS A 190 4.03 17.17 -31.59
C HIS A 190 4.53 18.47 -30.98
N LYS A 191 4.57 19.55 -31.79
CA LYS A 191 5.16 20.84 -31.40
C LYS A 191 4.59 21.41 -30.09
N PRO A 192 3.27 21.47 -29.87
CA PRO A 192 2.74 22.18 -28.71
C PRO A 192 2.90 21.40 -27.39
N THR A 193 2.98 20.06 -27.42
CA THR A 193 3.19 19.26 -26.20
C THR A 193 4.62 18.75 -26.03
N GLY A 194 5.47 18.88 -27.05
CA GLY A 194 6.84 18.37 -27.05
C GLY A 194 6.97 16.84 -27.06
N ILE A 195 5.87 16.09 -27.24
CA ILE A 195 5.92 14.62 -27.22
C ILE A 195 6.55 14.10 -28.51
N ARG A 196 7.60 13.28 -28.35
CA ARG A 196 8.24 12.54 -29.44
C ARG A 196 7.85 11.07 -29.44
N VAL A 197 7.58 10.52 -30.62
CA VAL A 197 7.29 9.11 -30.87
C VAL A 197 8.13 8.62 -32.02
N ALA A 198 8.81 7.49 -31.85
CA ALA A 198 9.46 6.75 -32.93
C ALA A 198 8.71 5.45 -33.16
N CYS A 199 8.53 5.05 -34.43
CA CYS A 199 7.89 3.79 -34.79
C CYS A 199 8.66 3.10 -35.93
N GLN A 200 9.02 1.84 -35.69
CA GLN A 200 9.71 0.96 -36.63
C GLN A 200 9.18 -0.48 -36.47
N GLU A 201 7.88 -0.68 -36.72
CA GLU A 201 7.26 -2.01 -36.60
C GLU A 201 7.28 -2.79 -37.92
N THR A 202 7.10 -2.10 -39.05
CA THR A 202 6.96 -2.73 -40.37
C THR A 202 8.01 -2.24 -41.35
N ARG A 203 8.20 -2.98 -42.46
CA ARG A 203 9.05 -2.55 -43.58
C ARG A 203 8.45 -1.42 -44.44
N SER A 204 7.22 -1.00 -44.17
CA SER A 204 6.50 -0.02 -44.99
C SER A 204 6.40 1.32 -44.28
N LEU A 205 6.98 2.38 -44.86
CA LEU A 205 6.91 3.74 -44.34
C LEU A 205 5.47 4.21 -44.11
N LYS A 206 4.55 3.95 -45.05
CA LYS A 206 3.13 4.36 -44.93
C LYS A 206 2.44 3.69 -43.75
N GLN A 207 2.74 2.43 -43.47
CA GLN A 207 2.20 1.72 -42.32
C GLN A 207 2.80 2.27 -41.01
N ASN A 208 4.12 2.47 -40.97
CA ASN A 208 4.79 3.07 -39.81
C ASN A 208 4.29 4.48 -39.53
N ARG A 209 3.99 5.30 -40.54
CA ARG A 209 3.40 6.64 -40.38
C ARG A 209 2.03 6.59 -39.70
N LYS A 210 1.16 5.67 -40.12
CA LYS A 210 -0.16 5.46 -39.48
C LYS A 210 -0.03 4.97 -38.04
N LEU A 211 0.92 4.07 -37.79
CA LEU A 211 1.16 3.52 -36.45
C LEU A 211 1.74 4.59 -35.51
N ALA A 212 2.73 5.36 -35.97
CA ALA A 212 3.31 6.47 -35.22
C ALA A 212 2.24 7.50 -34.82
N ARG A 213 1.33 7.87 -35.73
CA ARG A 213 0.20 8.77 -35.43
C ARG A 213 -0.73 8.19 -34.38
N ARG A 214 -1.03 6.89 -34.44
CA ARG A 214 -1.87 6.21 -33.43
C ARG A 214 -1.20 6.21 -32.07
N ILE A 215 0.10 5.90 -32.00
CA ILE A 215 0.87 5.90 -30.76
C ILE A 215 0.94 7.32 -30.17
N LEU A 216 1.14 8.33 -31.01
CA LEU A 216 1.14 9.72 -30.59
C LEU A 216 -0.22 10.15 -30.02
N LEU A 217 -1.32 9.76 -30.67
CA LEU A 217 -2.67 10.00 -30.17
C LEU A 217 -2.91 9.33 -28.81
N ASP A 218 -2.47 8.08 -28.64
CA ASP A 218 -2.60 7.37 -27.36
C ASP A 218 -1.80 8.07 -26.24
N LYS A 219 -0.61 8.59 -26.54
CA LYS A 219 0.20 9.37 -25.58
C LYS A 219 -0.45 10.72 -25.25
N LEU A 220 -1.01 11.41 -26.24
CA LEU A 220 -1.76 12.65 -26.01
C LEU A 220 -3.01 12.39 -25.16
N ASP A 221 -3.76 11.33 -25.43
CA ASP A 221 -4.94 10.92 -24.63
C ASP A 221 -4.54 10.68 -23.16
N ALA A 222 -3.39 10.07 -22.90
CA ALA A 222 -2.87 9.89 -21.54
C ALA A 222 -2.47 11.21 -20.85
N LEU A 223 -1.98 12.19 -21.60
CA LEU A 223 -1.61 13.50 -21.05
C LEU A 223 -2.84 14.34 -20.72
N TYR A 224 -3.83 14.40 -21.63
CA TYR A 224 -5.05 15.19 -21.43
C TYR A 224 -6.03 14.53 -20.44
N ASN A 225 -6.07 13.19 -20.38
CA ASN A 225 -6.99 12.44 -19.52
C ASN A 225 -6.23 11.48 -18.59
N PRO A 226 -5.55 12.00 -17.54
CA PRO A 226 -4.81 11.15 -16.61
C PRO A 226 -5.74 10.13 -15.92
N GLY A 227 -5.42 8.83 -16.00
CA GLY A 227 -6.20 7.74 -15.42
C GLY A 227 -7.46 7.33 -16.18
N LEU A 228 -7.82 8.05 -17.24
CA LEU A 228 -8.99 7.80 -18.08
C LEU A 228 -8.60 7.47 -19.53
N SER A 229 -7.31 7.25 -19.79
CA SER A 229 -6.81 6.90 -21.12
C SER A 229 -7.38 5.56 -21.58
N LYS A 230 -7.47 5.38 -22.91
CA LYS A 230 -7.94 4.13 -23.52
C LYS A 230 -7.15 2.92 -23.06
N GLN A 231 -5.83 3.07 -22.93
CA GLN A 231 -4.93 1.99 -22.53
C GLN A 231 -5.15 1.57 -21.08
N GLU A 232 -5.36 2.55 -20.19
CA GLU A 232 -5.64 2.30 -18.77
C GLU A 232 -7.00 1.63 -18.58
N MET A 233 -8.02 2.04 -19.32
CA MET A 233 -9.33 1.39 -19.30
C MET A 233 -9.23 -0.07 -19.76
N GLN A 234 -8.43 -0.36 -20.79
CA GLN A 234 -8.16 -1.74 -21.23
C GLN A 234 -7.46 -2.57 -20.15
N LYS A 235 -6.43 -2.01 -19.49
CA LYS A 235 -5.75 -2.64 -18.35
C LYS A 235 -6.73 -2.90 -17.20
N ALA A 236 -7.53 -1.91 -16.81
CA ALA A 236 -8.54 -2.04 -15.76
C ALA A 236 -9.59 -3.13 -16.10
N LYS A 237 -9.99 -3.23 -17.37
CA LYS A 237 -10.89 -4.29 -17.86
C LYS A 237 -10.27 -5.67 -17.75
N GLN A 238 -8.97 -5.81 -18.04
CA GLN A 238 -8.25 -7.08 -17.90
C GLN A 238 -8.16 -7.50 -16.44
N ILE A 239 -7.76 -6.58 -15.55
CA ILE A 239 -7.68 -6.82 -14.10
C ILE A 239 -9.05 -7.25 -13.53
N GLU A 240 -10.13 -6.57 -13.93
CA GLU A 240 -11.48 -6.93 -13.47
C GLU A 240 -11.93 -8.31 -14.00
N ARG A 241 -11.58 -8.66 -15.25
CA ARG A 241 -11.84 -9.99 -15.80
C ARG A 241 -11.09 -11.08 -15.02
N GLU A 242 -9.83 -10.84 -14.71
CA GLU A 242 -9.00 -11.75 -13.92
C GLU A 242 -9.54 -11.93 -12.50
N ARG A 243 -9.90 -10.82 -11.83
CA ARG A 243 -10.55 -10.84 -10.52
C ARG A 243 -11.83 -11.68 -10.52
N ARG A 244 -12.67 -11.55 -11.56
CA ARG A 244 -13.89 -12.36 -11.72
C ARG A 244 -13.57 -13.85 -11.91
N ARG A 245 -12.57 -14.17 -12.73
CA ARG A 245 -12.11 -15.56 -12.92
C ARG A 245 -11.62 -16.17 -11.61
N ARG A 246 -10.76 -15.46 -10.87
CA ARG A 246 -10.24 -15.89 -9.56
C ARG A 246 -11.36 -16.12 -8.53
N LYS A 247 -12.34 -15.21 -8.46
CA LYS A 247 -13.52 -15.38 -7.58
C LYS A 247 -14.35 -16.62 -7.94
N LYS A 248 -14.60 -16.86 -9.23
CA LYS A 248 -15.32 -18.06 -9.69
C LYS A 248 -14.55 -19.34 -9.37
N ALA A 249 -13.24 -19.36 -9.60
CA ALA A 249 -12.38 -20.50 -9.26
C ALA A 249 -12.41 -20.81 -7.75
N LYS A 250 -12.25 -19.80 -6.90
CA LYS A 250 -12.34 -19.95 -5.44
C LYS A 250 -13.71 -20.45 -4.98
N LYS A 251 -14.81 -19.98 -5.59
CA LYS A 251 -16.16 -20.47 -5.29
C LYS A 251 -16.32 -21.96 -5.66
N ARG A 252 -15.82 -22.38 -6.83
CA ARG A 252 -15.86 -23.78 -7.26
C ARG A 252 -15.06 -24.69 -6.33
N LEU A 253 -13.86 -24.27 -5.93
CA LEU A 253 -13.04 -25.00 -4.95
C LEU A 253 -13.75 -25.16 -3.61
N ARG A 254 -14.33 -24.07 -3.07
CA ARG A 254 -15.08 -24.13 -1.81
C ARG A 254 -16.31 -25.03 -1.91
N ASN A 255 -17.05 -24.99 -3.02
CA ASN A 255 -18.19 -25.87 -3.22
C ASN A 255 -17.76 -27.34 -3.36
N LYS A 256 -16.62 -27.63 -4.00
CA LYS A 256 -16.07 -28.98 -4.09
C LYS A 256 -15.64 -29.49 -2.71
N GLN A 257 -15.02 -28.65 -1.88
CA GLN A 257 -14.66 -29.00 -0.50
C GLN A 257 -15.89 -29.29 0.35
N LYS A 258 -16.95 -28.47 0.23
CA LYS A 258 -18.21 -28.71 0.94
C LYS A 258 -18.90 -30.01 0.52
N GLY A 259 -18.97 -30.28 -0.78
CA GLY A 259 -19.56 -31.54 -1.26
C GLY A 259 -18.70 -32.77 -0.96
N ALA A 260 -17.39 -32.60 -0.70
CA ALA A 260 -16.53 -33.68 -0.25
C ALA A 260 -16.71 -33.96 1.25
N SER A 261 -16.83 -32.92 2.08
CA SER A 261 -17.14 -33.09 3.51
C SER A 261 -18.53 -33.68 3.72
N GLU A 262 -19.54 -33.19 2.98
CA GLU A 262 -20.91 -33.74 3.05
C GLU A 262 -20.95 -35.23 2.63
N ALA A 263 -20.14 -35.64 1.65
CA ALA A 263 -20.05 -37.04 1.24
C ALA A 263 -19.20 -37.92 2.18
N GLU A 264 -18.29 -37.35 2.96
CA GLU A 264 -17.54 -38.06 4.01
C GLU A 264 -18.43 -38.26 5.24
N ASP A 265 -19.22 -37.25 5.61
CA ASP A 265 -20.20 -37.32 6.71
C ASP A 265 -21.31 -38.36 6.41
N ASP A 266 -21.80 -38.45 5.16
CA ASP A 266 -22.80 -39.45 4.75
C ASP A 266 -22.27 -40.90 4.78
N ILE A 267 -20.95 -41.12 4.68
CA ILE A 267 -20.35 -42.46 4.73
C ILE A 267 -20.16 -42.94 6.18
N GLU A 268 -19.92 -42.02 7.12
CA GLU A 268 -19.80 -42.35 8.55
C GLU A 268 -21.17 -42.59 9.24
N GLU A 269 -22.29 -42.12 8.68
CA GLU A 269 -23.64 -42.38 9.23
C GLU A 269 -24.23 -43.75 8.82
N ASP A 270 -23.67 -44.42 7.81
CA ASP A 270 -24.14 -45.72 7.28
C ASP A 270 -23.31 -46.95 7.76
N GLU A 271 -22.26 -46.77 8.59
CA GLU A 271 -21.47 -47.84 9.27
C GLU A 271 -21.88 -48.04 10.74
#